data_AF-A0A967VHL7-F1
#
_entry.id   AF-A0A967VHL7-F1
#
_cell.length_a   1.000
_cell.length_b   1.000
_cell.length_c   1.000
_cell.angle_alpha   90.00
_cell.angle_beta   90.00
_cell.angle_gamma   90.00
#
_symmetry.space_group_name_H-M   'P 1'
#
loop_
_entity.id
_entity.type
_entity.pdbx_description
1 polymer ?
#
loop_
_entity_poly.entity_id
_entity_poly.type
_entity_poly.pdbx_seq_one_letter_code
_entity_poly.pdbx_strand_id
1 'polypeptide(L)' 'MIDTEDTRAALPYADYVRWPKPAEIVPVLDFLASPRSAVVNGAAIPVYGQT' A
#
# COMPACT_ATOMS: atom_id res chain seq x y z
N MET A 1 2.28 -0.29 6.92
CA MET A 1 1.74 1.02 7.34
C MET A 1 1.72 1.92 6.12
N ILE A 2 0.73 2.80 5.94
CA ILE A 2 0.55 3.61 4.73
C ILE A 2 0.71 5.08 5.10
N ASP A 3 1.37 5.85 4.24
CA ASP A 3 1.60 7.27 4.47
C ASP A 3 0.32 8.11 4.24
N THR A 4 -0.53 8.22 5.27
CA THR A 4 -1.73 9.08 5.28
C THR A 4 -1.72 10.05 6.46
N GLU A 5 -2.52 11.11 6.40
CA GLU A 5 -2.64 12.10 7.48
C GLU A 5 -3.07 11.45 8.80
N ASP A 6 -4.13 10.64 8.80
CA ASP A 6 -4.57 9.87 9.97
C ASP A 6 -3.45 8.99 10.54
N THR A 7 -2.69 8.33 9.67
CA THR A 7 -1.63 7.41 10.09
C THR A 7 -0.45 8.18 10.73
N ARG A 8 -0.11 9.35 10.19
CA ARG A 8 0.89 10.26 10.77
C ARG A 8 0.42 10.84 12.10
N ALA A 9 -0.87 11.19 12.23
CA ALA A 9 -1.44 11.68 13.48
C ALA A 9 -1.46 10.59 14.57
N ALA A 10 -1.75 9.35 14.19
CA ALA A 10 -1.72 8.20 15.10
C ALA A 10 -0.30 7.81 15.53
N LEU A 11 0.69 7.93 14.64
CA LEU A 11 2.10 7.63 14.90
C LEU A 11 3.04 8.81 14.57
N PRO A 12 3.06 9.88 15.39
CA PRO A 12 3.78 11.11 15.08
C PRO A 12 5.31 10.97 15.10
N TYR A 13 5.85 9.93 15.75
CA TYR A 13 7.29 9.69 15.87
C TYR A 13 7.80 8.59 14.94
N ALA A 14 6.95 8.01 14.09
CA ALA A 14 7.36 6.96 13.17
C ALA A 14 8.09 7.52 11.95
N ASP A 15 8.99 6.72 11.37
CA ASP A 15 9.67 7.04 10.10
C ASP A 15 8.73 6.81 8.91
N TYR A 16 7.79 7.75 8.71
CA TYR A 16 6.81 7.69 7.63
C TYR A 16 7.42 7.93 6.24
N VAL A 17 8.69 8.34 6.15
CA VAL A 17 9.40 8.52 4.86
C VAL A 17 9.53 7.20 4.12
N ARG A 18 9.64 6.09 4.84
CA ARG A 18 9.78 4.73 4.27
C ARG A 18 8.46 4.05 3.97
N TRP A 19 7.34 4.66 4.32
CA TRP A 19 6.03 4.05 4.12
C TRP A 19 5.57 4.24 2.68
N PRO A 20 4.89 3.23 2.09
CA PRO A 20 4.25 3.40 0.81
C PRO A 20 3.19 4.50 0.90
N LYS A 21 3.23 5.42 -0.05
CA LYS A 21 2.18 6.41 -0.28
C LYS A 21 0.97 5.73 -0.92
N PRO A 22 -0.26 6.23 -0.71
CA PRO A 22 -1.44 5.70 -1.36
C PRO A 22 -1.30 5.56 -2.88
N ALA A 23 -0.70 6.57 -3.54
CA ALA A 23 -0.46 6.57 -4.97
C ALA A 23 0.45 5.42 -5.45
N GLU A 24 1.39 4.97 -4.62
CA GLU A 24 2.29 3.85 -4.93
C GLU A 24 1.59 2.49 -4.82
N ILE A 25 0.47 2.42 -4.10
CA ILE A 25 -0.33 1.21 -3.91
C ILE A 25 -1.37 1.03 -5.03
N VAL A 26 -1.83 2.14 -5.64
CA VAL A 26 -2.86 2.14 -6.70
C VAL A 26 -2.60 1.14 -7.82
N PRO A 27 -1.38 0.99 -8.40
CA PRO A 27 -1.15 0.04 -9.48
C PRO A 27 -1.42 -1.42 -9.10
N VAL A 28 -1.14 -1.80 -7.85
CA VAL A 28 -1.42 -3.16 -7.35
C VAL A 28 -2.93 -3.36 -7.22
N LEU A 29 -3.64 -2.37 -6.69
CA LEU A 29 -5.10 -2.42 -6.58
C LEU A 29 -5.78 -2.49 -7.95
N ASP A 30 -5.31 -1.70 -8.92
CA ASP A 30 -5.83 -1.72 -10.29
C ASP A 30 -5.62 -3.09 -10.95
N PHE A 31 -4.43 -3.69 -10.80
CA PHE A 31 -4.18 -5.06 -11.24
C PHE A 31 -5.15 -6.06 -10.59
N LEU A 32 -5.32 -6.00 -9.27
CA LEU A 32 -6.17 -6.92 -8.52
C LEU A 32 -7.66 -6.74 -8.83
N ALA A 33 -8.10 -5.54 -9.16
CA ALA A 33 -9.47 -5.27 -9.59
C ALA A 33 -9.74 -5.64 -11.06
N SER A 34 -8.69 -5.75 -11.87
CA SER A 34 -8.81 -6.07 -13.29
C SER A 34 -9.13 -7.56 -13.55
N PRO A 35 -9.68 -7.92 -14.72
CA PRO A 35 -9.87 -9.34 -15.10
C PRO A 35 -8.58 -10.17 -15.14
N ARG A 36 -7.41 -9.52 -15.16
CA ARG A 36 -6.10 -10.19 -15.23
C ARG A 36 -5.77 -10.95 -13.94
N SER A 37 -6.40 -10.59 -12.83
CA SER A 37 -6.23 -11.25 -11.52
C SER A 37 -7.29 -12.32 -11.25
N ALA A 38 -8.15 -12.69 -12.21
CA ALA A 38 -9.37 -13.49 -11.95
C ALA A 38 -9.13 -14.84 -11.25
N VAL A 39 -7.95 -15.44 -11.39
CA VAL A 39 -7.58 -16.71 -10.74
C VAL A 39 -6.87 -16.53 -9.39
N VAL A 40 -6.50 -15.30 -9.04
CA VAL A 40 -5.79 -15.00 -7.79
C VAL A 40 -6.78 -15.06 -6.63
N ASN A 41 -6.49 -15.93 -5.67
CA ASN A 41 -7.25 -16.06 -4.43
C ASN A 41 -6.30 -16.43 -3.28
N GLY A 42 -6.64 -16.03 -2.06
CA GLY A 42 -5.86 -16.38 -0.85
C GLY A 42 -4.43 -15.80 -0.79
N ALA A 43 -4.09 -14.84 -1.66
CA ALA A 43 -2.75 -14.26 -1.71
C ALA A 43 -2.59 -13.07 -0.75
N ALA A 44 -1.43 -13.00 -0.09
CA ALA A 44 -0.96 -11.80 0.60
C ALA A 44 0.12 -11.12 -0.24
N ILE A 45 -0.10 -9.87 -0.62
CA ILE A 45 0.81 -9.09 -1.46
C ILE A 45 1.35 -7.92 -0.63
N PRO A 46 2.59 -8.01 -0.11
CA PRO A 46 3.19 -6.89 0.62
C PRO A 46 3.58 -5.78 -0.36
N VAL A 47 3.33 -4.53 0.06
CA VAL A 47 3.69 -3.33 -0.70
C VAL A 47 4.61 -2.49 0.18
N TYR A 48 5.76 -2.09 -0.37
CA TYR A 48 6.80 -1.35 0.34
C TYR A 48 6.95 0.06 -0.26
N GLY A 49 7.26 1.04 0.59
CA GLY A 49 7.58 2.40 0.17
C GLY A 49 9.00 2.52 -0.35
N GLN A 50 9.50 3.75 -0.44
CA GLN A 50 10.84 4.03 -0.97
C GLN A 50 11.93 3.32 -0.14
N THR A 51 12.85 2.65 -0.85
CA THR A 51 14.10 2.07 -0.30
C THR A 51 15.19 3.13 -0.24
#